data_AF-S4NHI1-F1
#
_entry.id   AF-S4NHI1-F1
#
_cell.length_a   1.000
_cell.length_b   1.000
_cell.length_c   1.000
_cell.angle_alpha   90.00
_cell.angle_beta   90.00
_cell.angle_gamma   90.00
#
_symmetry.space_group_name_H-M   'P 1'
#
loop_
_entity.id
_entity.type
_entity.pdbx_description
1 polymer ?
#
loop_
_entity_poly.entity_id
_entity_poly.type
_entity_poly.pdbx_seq_one_letter_code
_entity_poly.pdbx_strand_id
1 'polypeptide(L)' 'MTKRYLSEHNVQFEEHNINEQPQYIDYLKQRGFMAVPVVDVDGKQAFSGFRPDQLQSIAG' A
#
# COMPACT_ATOMS: atom_id res chain seq x y z
N MET A 1 -6.02 8.19 4.50
CA MET A 1 -5.21 9.21 3.80
C MET A 1 -4.58 8.64 2.52
N THR A 2 -3.84 7.53 2.59
CA THR A 2 -3.23 6.87 1.40
C THR A 2 -4.23 6.58 0.27
N LYS A 3 -5.35 5.91 0.58
CA LYS A 3 -6.39 5.56 -0.39
C LYS A 3 -6.98 6.78 -1.10
N ARG A 4 -7.28 7.84 -0.34
CA ARG A 4 -7.82 9.10 -0.87
C ARG A 4 -6.83 9.75 -1.83
N TYR A 5 -5.56 9.81 -1.46
CA TYR A 5 -4.52 10.38 -2.32
C TYR A 5 -4.40 9.63 -3.66
N LEU A 6 -4.36 8.29 -3.63
CA LEU A 6 -4.30 7.50 -4.87
C LEU A 6 -5.54 7.72 -5.75
N SER A 7 -6.73 7.79 -5.15
CA SER A 7 -7.97 8.10 -5.88
C SER A 7 -7.97 9.51 -6.47
N GLU A 8 -7.52 10.52 -5.74
CA GLU A 8 -7.44 11.91 -6.20
C GLU A 8 -6.48 12.07 -7.38
N HIS A 9 -5.42 11.27 -7.41
CA HIS A 9 -4.43 11.27 -8.48
C HIS A 9 -4.75 10.28 -9.61
N ASN A 10 -5.96 9.71 -9.67
CA ASN A 10 -6.38 8.70 -10.64
C ASN A 10 -5.43 7.49 -10.78
N VAL A 11 -4.71 7.16 -9.71
CA VAL A 11 -3.87 5.96 -9.67
C VAL A 11 -4.77 4.75 -9.48
N GLN A 12 -4.67 3.77 -10.36
CA GLN A 12 -5.34 2.48 -10.17
C GLN A 12 -4.64 1.72 -9.05
N PHE A 13 -5.39 1.36 -8.01
CA PHE A 13 -4.90 0.54 -6.91
C PHE A 13 -5.95 -0.48 -6.51
N GLU A 14 -5.48 -1.62 -5.99
CA GLU A 14 -6.33 -2.64 -5.39
C GLU A 14 -6.24 -2.54 -3.87
N GLU A 15 -7.39 -2.58 -3.20
CA GLU A 15 -7.45 -2.57 -1.73
C GLU A 15 -7.59 -4.00 -1.22
N HIS A 16 -6.57 -4.47 -0.52
CA HIS A 16 -6.62 -5.73 0.20
C HIS A 16 -6.78 -5.48 1.70
N ASN A 17 -7.99 -5.69 2.21
CA ASN A 17 -8.27 -5.58 3.63
C ASN A 17 -7.87 -6.87 4.36
N ILE A 18 -6.84 -6.81 5.19
CA ILE A 18 -6.35 -7.97 5.96
C ILE A 18 -7.37 -8.52 6.96
N ASN A 19 -8.39 -7.73 7.36
CA ASN A 19 -9.45 -8.21 8.24
C ASN A 19 -10.42 -9.14 7.50
N GLU A 20 -10.62 -8.93 6.21
CA GLU A 20 -11.48 -9.76 5.36
C GLU A 20 -10.68 -10.88 4.68
N GLN A 21 -9.42 -10.60 4.36
CA GLN A 21 -8.52 -11.49 3.64
C GLN A 21 -7.25 -11.74 4.48
N PRO A 22 -7.33 -12.61 5.50
CA PRO A 22 -6.20 -12.88 6.41
C PRO A 22 -4.99 -13.49 5.69
N GLN A 23 -5.15 -14.05 4.50
CA GLN A 23 -4.06 -14.52 3.64
C GLN A 23 -2.99 -13.45 3.36
N TYR A 24 -3.37 -12.17 3.34
CA TYR A 24 -2.41 -11.08 3.16
C TYR A 24 -1.59 -10.81 4.43
N ILE A 25 -2.00 -11.27 5.61
CA ILE A 25 -1.21 -11.14 6.84
C ILE A 25 0.11 -11.91 6.67
N ASP A 26 0.05 -13.13 6.15
CA ASP A 26 1.25 -13.94 5.87
C ASP A 26 2.12 -13.31 4.79
N TYR A 27 1.51 -12.75 3.73
CA TYR A 27 2.21 -11.98 2.71
C TYR A 27 2.99 -10.79 3.30
N LEU A 28 2.34 -10.01 4.18
CA LEU A 28 2.97 -8.86 4.84
C LEU A 28 4.09 -9.30 5.78
N LYS A 29 3.87 -10.36 6.58
CA LYS A 29 4.89 -10.93 7.47
C LYS A 29 6.10 -11.46 6.71
N GLN A 30 5.89 -12.17 5.60
CA GLN A 30 6.98 -12.67 4.76
C GLN A 30 7.83 -11.54 4.16
N ARG A 31 7.20 -10.41 3.83
CA ARG A 31 7.91 -9.19 3.39
C ARG A 31 8.52 -8.38 4.53
N GLY A 32 8.33 -8.79 5.79
CA GLY A 32 8.88 -8.11 6.97
C GLY A 32 8.09 -6.87 7.40
N PHE A 33 6.88 -6.66 6.87
CA PHE A 33 6.04 -5.55 7.29
C PHE A 33 5.34 -5.87 8.61
N MET A 34 5.53 -5.00 9.59
CA MET A 34 4.93 -5.14 10.93
C MET A 34 3.80 -4.12 11.18
N ALA A 35 3.55 -3.21 10.24
CA ALA A 35 2.57 -2.15 10.38
C ALA A 35 1.77 -1.95 9.09
N VAL A 36 0.48 -1.69 9.24
CA VAL A 36 -0.44 -1.26 8.18
C VAL A 36 -0.71 0.24 8.28
N PRO A 37 -1.07 0.94 7.19
CA PRO A 37 -1.29 0.45 5.82
C PRO A 37 0.00 0.09 5.10
N VAL A 38 -0.02 -0.92 4.21
CA VAL A 38 1.10 -1.25 3.32
C VAL A 38 0.69 -0.95 1.89
N VAL A 39 1.59 -0.30 1.16
CA VAL A 39 1.39 0.03 -0.25
C VAL A 39 2.40 -0.75 -1.05
N ASP A 40 1.89 -1.67 -1.87
CA ASP A 40 2.67 -2.37 -2.89
C ASP A 40 2.49 -1.65 -4.22
N VAL A 41 3.58 -1.45 -4.93
CA VAL A 41 3.58 -0.76 -6.22
C VAL A 41 4.42 -1.59 -7.16
N ASP A 42 3.82 -2.03 -8.26
CA ASP A 42 4.53 -2.83 -9.24
C ASP A 42 5.73 -2.04 -9.80
N GLY A 43 6.92 -2.63 -9.72
CA GLY A 43 8.18 -1.98 -10.10
C GLY A 43 8.80 -1.03 -9.08
N LYS A 44 8.23 -0.86 -7.88
CA LYS A 44 8.86 -0.13 -6.77
C LYS A 44 8.92 -0.96 -5.49
N GLN A 45 9.75 -0.52 -4.55
CA GLN A 45 9.82 -1.15 -3.24
C GLN A 45 8.54 -0.84 -2.46
N ALA A 46 7.82 -1.90 -2.07
CA ALA A 46 6.68 -1.80 -1.19
C ALA A 46 7.06 -1.13 0.13
N PHE A 47 6.15 -0.34 0.69
CA PHE A 47 6.41 0.39 1.93
C PHE A 47 5.21 0.32 2.88
N SER A 48 5.52 0.27 4.17
CA SER A 48 4.53 0.37 5.24
C SER A 48 4.40 1.82 5.75
N GLY A 49 3.19 2.18 6.15
CA GLY A 49 2.81 3.46 6.70
C GLY A 49 2.31 4.47 5.67
N PHE A 50 1.88 5.63 6.16
CA PHE A 50 1.50 6.76 5.33
C PHE A 50 2.74 7.58 4.95
N ARG A 51 3.21 7.42 3.71
CA ARG A 51 4.39 8.11 3.19
C ARG A 51 4.00 8.99 1.99
N PRO A 52 3.72 10.28 2.21
CA PRO A 52 3.29 11.18 1.13
C PRO A 52 4.36 11.32 0.03
N ASP A 53 5.65 11.31 0.36
CA ASP A 53 6.74 11.39 -0.63
C ASP A 53 6.72 10.24 -1.64
N GLN A 54 6.49 9.01 -1.13
CA GLN A 54 6.39 7.81 -1.96
C GLN A 54 5.12 7.85 -2.79
N LEU A 55 3.99 8.27 -2.20
CA LEU A 55 2.72 8.40 -2.91
C LEU A 55 2.81 9.39 -4.06
N GLN A 56 3.45 10.53 -3.84
CA GLN A 56 3.67 11.54 -4.88
C GLN A 56 4.52 11.00 -6.03
N SER A 57 5.48 10.10 -5.75
CA SER A 57 6.28 9.46 -6.79
C SER A 57 5.49 8.47 -7.66
N ILE A 58 4.38 7.92 -7.17
CA ILE A 58 3.51 6.97 -7.92
C ILE A 58 2.42 7.74 -8.68
N ALA A 59 2.01 8.87 -8.12
CA ALA A 59 0.93 9.71 -8.60
C ALA A 59 1.36 10.83 -9.56
N GLY A 60 2.68 10.96 -9.81
CA GLY A 60 3.29 12.03 -10.61
C GLY A 60 3.83 11.53 -11.94
#